data_AF-A0A8H5GJI1-F1
#
_entry.id   AF-A0A8H5GJI1-F1
#
_cell.length_a   1.000
_cell.length_b   1.000
_cell.length_c   1.000
_cell.angle_alpha   90.00
_cell.angle_beta   90.00
_cell.angle_gamma   90.00
#
_symmetry.space_group_name_H-M   'P 1'
#
loop_
_entity.id
_entity.type
_entity.pdbx_description
1 polymer ?
#
loop_
_entity_poly.entity_id
_entity_poly.type
_entity_poly.pdbx_seq_one_letter_code
_entity_poly.pdbx_strand_id
1 'polypeptide(L)'
;MNILDIGSLTPVFTVWLAGSFAVDILIAICMLSILHSSKSNFGPTNNLIDQLMIRVIHSGAITAVAAGVELILYLTMSQTFVHDTPALFLGKLYSNVLLANLNTRQKNDDTYSSGVISSRQSKQTTSLPFMHFESRGKRSDGSATALHYPKSPPTHQAAKRIAPTSRFTPSYLRMTVQHFILQISYRPIDVDLFRREALVHGLENFTSSVGLGDDANVKQVCKYSAAMAELSYHDHDFECQLQIAKFTWYMIYIDDLASTMLLALQNYQRKSLAGIPDEDPVFRAFSEHLSDMYQFWDAIPANCINCATLEFINGCILEALEEFQNLKLSPVSSSWPYFLRTKTGVASAYAFMIFVKSAHTNLTDFTQAIPDIARFIDLTNDVLSLYKEELAGETANYIHNCAAVQQKDVVQVLQDVSLEALSCYHRVSSFLKLQENEKGLQAWETFVNGYVGFHLSQERYRLRELLEGTQM
;
A
#
# COMPACT_ATOMS: atom_id res chain seq x y z
N MET A 1 -17.53 24.03 -17.95
CA MET A 1 -18.15 23.12 -18.94
C MET A 1 -19.63 23.04 -18.59
N ASN A 2 -20.51 23.47 -19.49
CA ASN A 2 -21.94 23.59 -19.19
C ASN A 2 -22.58 22.20 -19.15
N ILE A 3 -23.48 21.96 -18.19
CA ILE A 3 -24.24 20.69 -18.01
C ILE A 3 -25.06 20.30 -19.25
N LEU A 4 -25.30 21.24 -20.17
CA LEU A 4 -26.02 21.02 -21.43
C LEU A 4 -25.14 20.40 -22.54
N ASP A 5 -23.81 20.36 -22.40
CA ASP A 5 -22.89 19.71 -23.36
C ASP A 5 -22.74 18.20 -23.16
N ILE A 6 -23.23 17.64 -22.04
CA ILE A 6 -23.14 16.20 -21.78
C ILE A 6 -24.11 15.42 -22.70
N GLY A 7 -25.27 16.01 -23.00
CA GLY A 7 -26.27 15.40 -23.89
C GLY A 7 -25.77 15.21 -25.33
N SER A 8 -24.87 16.07 -25.81
CA SER A 8 -24.32 16.01 -27.17
C SER A 8 -23.22 14.94 -27.33
N LEU A 9 -22.65 14.45 -26.23
CA LEU A 9 -21.63 13.38 -26.22
C LEU A 9 -22.24 11.97 -26.21
N THR A 10 -23.47 11.81 -25.74
CA THR A 10 -24.22 10.53 -25.73
C THR A 10 -24.12 9.75 -27.05
N PRO A 11 -24.36 10.34 -28.25
CA PRO A 11 -24.23 9.60 -29.51
C PRO A 11 -22.80 9.15 -29.81
N VAL A 12 -21.78 9.92 -29.40
CA VAL A 12 -20.36 9.54 -29.58
C VAL A 12 -20.02 8.34 -28.71
N PHE A 13 -20.42 8.36 -27.44
CA PHE A 13 -20.24 7.24 -26.52
C PHE A 13 -21.00 5.99 -26.96
N THR A 14 -22.25 6.13 -27.42
CA THR A 14 -23.04 5.01 -27.95
C THR A 14 -22.35 4.36 -29.16
N VAL A 15 -21.87 5.17 -30.11
CA VAL A 15 -21.15 4.66 -31.29
C VAL A 15 -19.84 3.99 -30.90
N TRP A 16 -19.12 4.55 -29.92
CA TRP A 16 -17.87 3.97 -29.42
C TRP A 16 -18.07 2.64 -28.69
N LEU A 17 -19.06 2.55 -27.79
CA LEU A 17 -19.39 1.33 -27.05
C LEU A 17 -19.93 0.23 -27.99
N ALA A 18 -20.88 0.59 -28.87
CA ALA A 18 -21.41 -0.36 -29.85
C ALA A 18 -20.33 -0.82 -30.84
N GLY A 19 -19.45 0.08 -31.25
CA GLY A 19 -18.30 -0.24 -32.11
C GLY A 19 -17.32 -1.20 -31.44
N SER A 20 -16.96 -0.95 -30.18
CA SER A 20 -16.06 -1.81 -29.41
C SER A 20 -16.65 -3.21 -29.21
N PHE A 21 -17.93 -3.30 -28.85
CA PHE A 21 -18.64 -4.57 -28.73
C PHE A 21 -18.71 -5.35 -30.05
N ALA A 22 -18.98 -4.66 -31.16
CA ALA A 22 -19.01 -5.28 -32.48
C ALA A 22 -17.62 -5.79 -32.92
N VAL A 23 -16.56 -5.03 -32.62
CA VAL A 23 -15.17 -5.41 -32.91
C VAL A 23 -14.79 -6.66 -32.10
N ASP A 24 -15.15 -6.76 -30.83
CA ASP A 24 -14.86 -7.93 -30.00
C ASP A 24 -15.54 -9.21 -30.53
N ILE A 25 -16.81 -9.11 -30.94
CA ILE A 25 -17.52 -10.23 -31.57
C ILE A 25 -16.83 -10.64 -32.88
N LEU A 26 -16.43 -9.67 -33.70
CA LEU A 26 -15.81 -9.93 -35.00
C LEU A 26 -14.43 -10.57 -34.83
N ILE A 27 -13.62 -10.07 -33.89
CA ILE A 27 -12.33 -10.67 -33.53
C ILE A 27 -12.52 -12.10 -33.02
N ALA A 28 -13.49 -12.35 -32.14
CA ALA A 28 -13.78 -13.69 -31.65
C ALA A 28 -14.17 -14.66 -32.78
N ILE A 29 -15.05 -14.23 -33.70
CA ILE A 29 -15.46 -15.03 -34.87
C ILE A 29 -14.28 -15.29 -35.79
N CYS A 30 -13.44 -14.30 -36.07
CA CYS A 30 -12.25 -14.44 -36.90
C CYS A 30 -11.24 -15.42 -36.28
N MET A 31 -10.93 -15.26 -34.99
CA MET A 31 -10.01 -16.17 -34.29
C MET A 31 -10.53 -17.61 -34.29
N LEU A 32 -11.82 -17.82 -34.03
CA LEU A 32 -12.43 -19.15 -34.06
C LEU A 32 -12.42 -19.76 -35.47
N SER A 33 -12.67 -18.96 -36.49
CA SER A 33 -12.68 -19.40 -37.89
C SER A 33 -11.29 -19.79 -38.38
N ILE A 34 -10.27 -19.01 -38.04
CA ILE A 34 -8.86 -19.30 -38.36
C ILE A 34 -8.41 -20.57 -37.63
N LEU A 35 -8.73 -20.67 -36.34
CA LEU A 35 -8.30 -21.80 -35.52
C LEU A 35 -9.00 -23.11 -35.94
N HIS A 36 -10.28 -23.05 -36.31
CA HIS A 36 -10.99 -24.17 -36.91
C HIS A 36 -10.41 -24.56 -38.28
N SER A 37 -10.01 -23.57 -39.11
CA SER A 37 -9.42 -23.82 -40.42
C SER A 37 -7.99 -24.37 -40.35
N SER A 38 -7.32 -24.21 -39.20
CA SER A 38 -5.97 -24.73 -38.93
C SER A 38 -5.95 -26.21 -38.49
N LYS A 39 -7.11 -26.85 -38.33
CA LYS A 39 -7.20 -28.28 -38.00
C LYS A 39 -6.56 -29.13 -39.11
N SER A 40 -5.69 -30.05 -38.70
CA SER A 40 -4.95 -30.94 -39.59
C SER A 40 -5.42 -32.38 -39.44
N ASN A 41 -4.90 -33.33 -40.22
CA ASN A 41 -5.26 -34.76 -40.05
C ASN A 41 -4.57 -35.44 -38.85
N PHE A 42 -3.80 -34.71 -38.04
CA PHE A 42 -3.13 -35.23 -36.86
C PHE A 42 -3.96 -35.01 -35.58
N GLY A 43 -4.47 -36.10 -35.01
CA GLY A 43 -5.32 -36.08 -33.81
C GLY A 43 -4.76 -35.31 -32.59
N PRO A 44 -3.46 -35.42 -32.25
CA PRO A 44 -2.88 -34.66 -31.13
C PRO A 44 -2.88 -33.14 -31.38
N THR A 45 -2.63 -32.72 -32.63
CA THR A 45 -2.65 -31.31 -33.03
C THR A 45 -4.06 -30.72 -32.94
N ASN A 46 -5.07 -31.50 -33.33
CA ASN A 46 -6.47 -31.06 -33.24
C ASN A 46 -6.95 -30.93 -31.79
N ASN A 47 -6.54 -31.84 -30.90
CA ASN A 47 -6.87 -31.74 -29.48
C ASN A 47 -6.25 -30.48 -28.83
N LEU A 48 -5.05 -30.07 -29.25
CA LEU A 48 -4.43 -28.81 -28.81
C LEU A 48 -5.18 -27.60 -29.36
N ILE A 49 -5.56 -27.63 -30.64
CA ILE A 49 -6.37 -26.58 -31.29
C ILE A 49 -7.73 -26.43 -30.58
N ASP A 50 -8.40 -27.53 -30.23
CA ASP A 50 -9.68 -27.52 -29.51
C ASP A 50 -9.54 -26.95 -28.10
N GLN A 51 -8.46 -27.27 -27.39
CA GLN A 51 -8.17 -26.65 -26.09
C GLN A 51 -7.87 -25.15 -26.20
N LEU A 52 -7.17 -24.72 -27.26
CA LEU A 52 -6.92 -23.31 -27.52
C LEU A 52 -8.23 -22.57 -27.87
N MET A 53 -9.13 -23.19 -28.63
CA MET A 53 -10.47 -22.65 -28.94
C MET A 53 -11.29 -22.45 -27.65
N ILE A 54 -11.35 -23.47 -26.77
CA ILE A 54 -12.08 -23.38 -25.50
C ILE A 54 -11.51 -22.29 -24.60
N ARG A 55 -10.18 -22.12 -24.56
CA ARG A 55 -9.52 -21.08 -23.74
C ARG A 55 -9.79 -19.68 -24.28
N VAL A 56 -9.73 -19.47 -25.60
CA VAL A 56 -10.07 -18.19 -26.25
C VAL A 56 -11.54 -17.82 -25.99
N ILE A 57 -12.45 -18.81 -26.05
CA ILE A 57 -13.86 -18.62 -25.74
C ILE A 57 -14.04 -18.21 -24.27
N HIS A 58 -13.40 -18.90 -23.32
CA HIS A 58 -13.50 -18.56 -21.91
C HIS A 58 -12.91 -17.17 -21.58
N SER A 59 -11.74 -16.84 -22.11
CA SER A 59 -11.12 -15.53 -21.85
C SER A 59 -11.86 -14.38 -22.53
N GLY A 60 -12.39 -14.60 -23.74
CA GLY A 60 -13.14 -13.60 -24.51
C GLY A 60 -14.61 -13.45 -24.08
N ALA A 61 -15.23 -14.50 -23.54
CA ALA A 61 -16.60 -14.44 -23.02
C ALA A 61 -16.68 -13.54 -21.77
N ILE A 62 -15.64 -13.53 -20.93
CA ILE A 62 -15.58 -12.69 -19.74
C ILE A 62 -15.56 -11.20 -20.11
N THR A 63 -14.77 -10.81 -21.11
CA THR A 63 -14.72 -9.41 -21.60
C THR A 63 -15.99 -9.03 -22.37
N ALA A 64 -16.56 -9.94 -23.17
CA ALA A 64 -17.80 -9.70 -23.90
C ALA A 64 -19.03 -9.57 -22.98
N VAL A 65 -19.09 -10.36 -21.90
CA VAL A 65 -20.14 -10.25 -20.87
C VAL A 65 -19.99 -8.93 -20.11
N ALA A 66 -18.77 -8.53 -19.75
CA ALA A 66 -18.52 -7.24 -19.09
C ALA A 66 -18.94 -6.05 -19.97
N ALA A 67 -18.54 -6.05 -21.25
CA ALA A 67 -18.94 -5.02 -22.22
C ALA A 67 -20.46 -5.02 -22.50
N GLY A 68 -21.10 -6.19 -22.50
CA GLY A 68 -22.55 -6.31 -22.64
C GLY A 68 -23.32 -5.76 -21.43
N VAL A 69 -22.84 -6.03 -20.21
CA VAL A 69 -23.40 -5.46 -18.97
C VAL A 69 -23.22 -3.94 -18.95
N GLU A 70 -22.06 -3.44 -19.37
CA GLU A 70 -21.78 -2.00 -19.51
C GLU A 70 -22.74 -1.33 -20.51
N LEU A 71 -22.95 -1.95 -21.68
CA LEU A 71 -23.89 -1.46 -22.68
C LEU A 71 -25.35 -1.46 -22.20
N ILE A 72 -25.79 -2.51 -21.50
CA ILE A 72 -27.15 -2.62 -20.93
C ILE A 72 -27.36 -1.56 -19.84
N LEU A 73 -26.38 -1.36 -18.94
CA LEU A 73 -26.46 -0.34 -17.89
C LEU A 73 -26.48 1.08 -18.47
N TYR A 74 -25.69 1.33 -19.51
CA TYR A 74 -25.69 2.61 -20.22
C TYR A 74 -27.03 2.91 -20.90
N LEU A 75 -27.65 1.92 -21.54
CA LEU A 75 -28.95 2.08 -22.23
C LEU A 75 -30.14 2.19 -21.28
N THR A 76 -30.07 1.58 -20.08
CA THR A 76 -31.19 1.55 -19.13
C THR A 76 -31.15 2.68 -18.08
N MET A 77 -29.97 3.22 -17.76
CA MET A 77 -29.78 4.18 -16.65
C MET A 77 -28.86 5.37 -17.00
N SER A 78 -29.11 6.04 -18.13
CA SER A 78 -28.29 7.15 -18.67
C SER A 78 -28.23 8.44 -17.83
N GLN A 79 -29.05 8.55 -16.77
CA GLN A 79 -29.11 9.74 -15.89
C GLN A 79 -28.27 9.61 -14.61
N THR A 80 -27.52 8.51 -14.44
CA THR A 80 -26.70 8.23 -13.25
C THR A 80 -25.29 7.84 -13.63
N PHE A 81 -24.29 8.26 -12.83
CA PHE A 81 -22.85 7.91 -12.95
C PHE A 81 -22.53 6.41 -12.81
N VAL A 82 -23.54 5.53 -12.79
CA VAL A 82 -23.40 4.08 -12.66
C VAL A 82 -22.75 3.45 -13.90
N HIS A 83 -22.87 4.09 -15.07
CA HIS A 83 -22.23 3.63 -16.31
C HIS A 83 -20.70 3.73 -16.32
N ASP A 84 -20.10 4.57 -15.46
CA ASP A 84 -18.63 4.66 -15.31
C ASP A 84 -18.05 3.51 -14.46
N THR A 85 -18.91 2.79 -13.72
CA THR A 85 -18.48 1.76 -12.77
C THR A 85 -17.83 0.56 -13.46
N PRO A 86 -18.38 -0.02 -14.55
CA PRO A 86 -17.74 -1.11 -15.29
C PRO A 86 -16.36 -0.75 -15.86
N ALA A 87 -16.17 0.48 -16.35
CA ALA A 87 -14.90 0.95 -16.89
C ALA A 87 -13.76 0.90 -15.84
N LEU A 88 -14.07 1.18 -14.57
CA LEU A 88 -13.12 1.08 -13.46
C LEU A 88 -12.72 -0.37 -13.12
N PHE A 89 -13.61 -1.35 -13.40
CA PHE A 89 -13.33 -2.77 -13.18
C PHE A 89 -12.67 -3.44 -14.39
N LEU A 90 -12.88 -2.92 -15.60
CA LEU A 90 -12.42 -3.51 -16.84
C LEU A 90 -10.90 -3.71 -16.86
N GLY A 91 -10.12 -2.71 -16.41
CA GLY A 91 -8.66 -2.81 -16.33
C GLY A 91 -8.19 -3.96 -15.43
N LYS A 92 -8.85 -4.15 -14.28
CA LYS A 92 -8.54 -5.26 -13.34
C LYS A 92 -8.94 -6.62 -13.92
N LEU A 93 -10.06 -6.67 -14.64
CA LEU A 93 -10.52 -7.87 -15.34
C LEU A 93 -9.52 -8.30 -16.42
N TYR A 94 -9.01 -7.35 -17.21
CA TYR A 94 -7.97 -7.60 -18.22
C TYR A 94 -6.70 -8.18 -17.62
N SER A 95 -6.21 -7.61 -16.50
CA SER A 95 -5.03 -8.13 -15.80
C SER A 95 -5.24 -9.55 -15.27
N ASN A 96 -6.43 -9.84 -14.73
CA ASN A 96 -6.76 -11.18 -14.22
C ASN A 96 -6.92 -12.21 -15.33
N VAL A 97 -7.55 -11.85 -16.46
CA VAL A 97 -7.67 -12.70 -17.66
C VAL A 97 -6.29 -12.96 -18.27
N LEU A 98 -5.43 -11.94 -18.33
CA LEU A 98 -4.04 -12.10 -18.78
C LEU A 98 -3.26 -13.05 -17.87
N LEU A 99 -3.34 -12.88 -16.56
CA LEU A 99 -2.68 -13.74 -15.58
C LEU A 99 -3.19 -15.19 -15.66
N ALA A 100 -4.51 -15.37 -15.79
CA ALA A 100 -5.11 -16.69 -15.98
C ALA A 100 -4.58 -17.37 -17.25
N ASN A 101 -4.45 -16.62 -18.35
CA ASN A 101 -3.86 -17.09 -19.61
C ASN A 101 -2.37 -17.45 -19.49
N LEU A 102 -1.59 -16.70 -18.71
CA LEU A 102 -0.18 -17.02 -18.43
C LEU A 102 -0.05 -18.28 -17.57
N ASN A 103 -0.85 -18.40 -16.51
CA ASN A 103 -0.85 -19.57 -15.63
C ASN A 103 -1.20 -20.86 -16.37
N THR A 104 -2.11 -20.79 -17.36
CA THR A 104 -2.46 -21.96 -18.19
C THR A 104 -1.39 -22.34 -19.22
N ARG A 105 -0.49 -21.41 -19.59
CA ARG A 105 0.68 -21.70 -20.45
C ARG A 105 1.78 -22.42 -19.67
N GLN A 106 2.10 -21.94 -18.47
CA GLN A 106 3.12 -22.56 -17.61
C GLN A 106 2.74 -24.01 -17.23
N LYS A 107 1.48 -24.25 -16.87
CA LYS A 107 0.97 -25.60 -16.57
C LYS A 107 1.10 -26.58 -17.75
N ASN A 108 1.03 -26.09 -18.99
CA ASN A 108 1.21 -26.91 -20.18
C ASN A 108 2.69 -27.25 -20.43
N ASP A 109 3.64 -26.33 -20.14
CA ASP A 109 5.09 -26.58 -20.22
C ASP A 109 5.55 -27.60 -19.16
N ASP A 110 4.99 -27.54 -17.94
CA ASP A 110 5.28 -28.51 -16.87
C ASP A 110 4.75 -29.92 -17.22
N THR A 111 3.58 -29.97 -17.86
CA THR A 111 2.95 -31.24 -18.30
C THR A 111 3.72 -31.85 -19.48
N TYR A 112 4.19 -31.04 -20.44
CA TYR A 112 5.04 -31.49 -21.54
C TYR A 112 6.42 -31.95 -21.06
N SER A 113 7.05 -31.20 -20.14
CA SER A 113 8.34 -31.55 -19.54
C SER A 113 8.27 -32.87 -18.75
N SER A 114 7.17 -33.08 -18.01
CA SER A 114 6.93 -34.34 -17.28
C SER A 114 6.68 -35.53 -18.21
N GLY A 115 6.04 -35.33 -19.36
CA GLY A 115 5.83 -36.38 -20.39
C GLY A 115 7.11 -36.79 -21.13
N VAL A 116 8.03 -35.85 -21.35
CA VAL A 116 9.35 -36.12 -21.97
C VAL A 116 10.30 -36.86 -21.01
N ILE A 117 10.17 -36.63 -19.70
CA ILE A 117 10.95 -37.34 -18.68
C ILE A 117 10.47 -38.79 -18.53
N SER A 118 9.15 -39.03 -18.56
CA SER A 118 8.57 -40.38 -18.48
C SER A 118 8.94 -41.27 -19.69
N SER A 119 9.08 -40.68 -20.89
CA SER A 119 9.47 -41.42 -22.10
C SER A 119 10.97 -41.70 -22.24
N ARG A 120 11.83 -41.04 -21.45
CA ARG A 120 13.29 -41.31 -21.43
C ARG A 120 13.72 -42.39 -20.43
N GLN A 121 12.90 -42.75 -19.44
CA GLN A 121 13.25 -43.76 -18.44
C GLN A 121 13.06 -45.22 -18.88
N SER A 122 12.51 -45.50 -20.07
CA SER A 122 12.32 -46.89 -20.55
C SER A 122 13.51 -47.50 -21.32
N LYS A 123 14.61 -46.76 -21.51
CA LYS A 123 15.81 -47.26 -22.21
C LYS A 123 17.10 -46.86 -21.50
N GLN A 124 17.48 -47.60 -20.46
CA GLN A 124 18.87 -48.05 -20.19
C GLN A 124 18.97 -48.69 -18.79
N THR A 125 18.78 -50.00 -18.75
CA THR A 125 19.32 -50.88 -17.71
C THR A 125 20.68 -51.39 -18.16
N THR A 126 21.77 -50.99 -17.50
CA THR A 126 22.99 -51.80 -17.27
C THR A 126 23.92 -51.08 -16.26
N SER A 127 23.85 -51.52 -15.00
CA SER A 127 24.91 -51.82 -14.00
C SER A 127 26.26 -51.05 -13.87
N LEU A 128 26.51 -50.65 -12.60
CA LEU A 128 27.77 -50.52 -11.80
C LEU A 128 28.62 -49.22 -11.88
N PRO A 129 29.41 -48.88 -10.83
CA PRO A 129 29.09 -48.79 -9.39
C PRO A 129 29.36 -47.37 -8.81
N PHE A 130 28.80 -47.15 -7.62
CA PHE A 130 28.88 -45.94 -6.80
C PHE A 130 30.34 -45.50 -6.54
N MET A 131 30.70 -44.28 -6.94
CA MET A 131 31.94 -43.62 -6.55
C MET A 131 31.59 -42.23 -6.00
N HIS A 132 31.77 -42.08 -4.68
CA HIS A 132 31.64 -40.82 -3.96
C HIS A 132 32.65 -39.82 -4.55
N PHE A 133 32.16 -38.72 -5.12
CA PHE A 133 32.99 -37.57 -5.46
C PHE A 133 32.50 -36.37 -4.66
N GLU A 134 33.27 -36.00 -3.64
CA GLU A 134 33.16 -34.73 -2.95
C GLU A 134 33.35 -33.59 -3.96
N SER A 135 32.27 -32.86 -4.27
CA SER A 135 32.38 -31.58 -4.95
C SER A 135 32.74 -30.51 -3.93
N ARG A 136 34.05 -30.26 -3.83
CA ARG A 136 34.66 -29.13 -3.17
C ARG A 136 34.33 -27.84 -3.94
N GLY A 137 33.09 -27.38 -3.84
CA GLY A 137 32.66 -26.04 -4.24
C GLY A 137 33.03 -25.07 -3.12
N LYS A 138 34.06 -24.24 -3.34
CA LYS A 138 34.44 -23.14 -2.45
C LYS A 138 33.21 -22.27 -2.15
N ARG A 139 32.67 -22.38 -0.93
CA ARG A 139 31.93 -21.29 -0.31
C ARG A 139 32.91 -20.14 -0.17
N SER A 140 32.71 -19.09 -0.95
CA SER A 140 33.18 -17.78 -0.54
C SER A 140 32.29 -17.36 0.62
N ASP A 141 32.82 -17.39 1.84
CA ASP A 141 32.32 -16.59 2.94
C ASP A 141 32.49 -15.11 2.56
N GLY A 142 31.56 -14.64 1.74
CA GLY A 142 31.26 -13.22 1.61
C GLY A 142 30.13 -12.93 2.57
N SER A 143 30.45 -12.38 3.74
CA SER A 143 29.46 -11.67 4.55
C SER A 143 28.78 -10.65 3.66
N ALA A 144 27.55 -10.95 3.19
CA ALA A 144 26.72 -9.96 2.52
C ALA A 144 26.35 -8.91 3.56
N THR A 145 27.14 -7.85 3.63
CA THR A 145 26.87 -6.68 4.46
C THR A 145 25.59 -6.03 3.96
N ALA A 146 24.64 -5.80 4.87
CA ALA A 146 23.46 -4.98 4.62
C ALA A 146 23.88 -3.65 3.98
N LEU A 147 23.05 -3.11 3.08
CA LEU A 147 23.25 -1.74 2.60
C LEU A 147 23.45 -0.81 3.81
N HIS A 148 24.57 -0.09 3.81
CA HIS A 148 25.01 0.65 5.00
C HIS A 148 23.98 1.73 5.34
N TYR A 149 23.34 1.60 6.52
CA TYR A 149 22.57 2.71 7.09
C TYR A 149 23.54 3.89 7.25
N PRO A 150 23.25 5.07 6.70
CA PRO A 150 24.14 6.20 6.79
C PRO A 150 24.29 6.60 8.27
N LYS A 151 25.55 6.74 8.72
CA LYS A 151 25.93 7.06 10.11
C LYS A 151 25.38 8.39 10.63
N SER A 152 24.82 9.19 9.73
CA SER A 152 24.08 10.41 9.99
C SER A 152 22.81 10.32 9.16
N PRO A 153 21.64 10.72 9.69
CA PRO A 153 20.44 10.90 8.86
C PRO A 153 20.88 11.69 7.63
N PRO A 154 20.44 11.34 6.41
CA PRO A 154 20.66 12.24 5.30
C PRO A 154 20.22 13.62 5.77
N THR A 155 21.09 14.63 5.62
CA THR A 155 20.62 16.01 5.70
C THR A 155 19.51 16.08 4.67
N HIS A 156 18.25 15.96 5.12
CA HIS A 156 17.10 16.27 4.32
C HIS A 156 17.34 17.72 3.92
N GLN A 157 17.88 17.93 2.73
CA GLN A 157 17.64 19.19 2.05
C GLN A 157 16.13 19.23 1.99
N ALA A 158 15.55 20.10 2.82
CA ALA A 158 14.12 20.23 2.96
C ALA A 158 13.53 20.22 1.55
N ALA A 159 12.69 19.22 1.27
CA ALA A 159 12.16 19.05 -0.06
C ALA A 159 11.34 20.29 -0.35
N LYS A 160 11.83 21.12 -1.28
CA LYS A 160 11.29 22.44 -1.57
C LYS A 160 10.55 22.40 -2.88
N ARG A 161 9.25 22.68 -2.83
CA ARG A 161 8.44 23.07 -3.98
C ARG A 161 8.15 24.57 -3.91
N ILE A 162 7.96 25.18 -5.08
CA ILE A 162 7.51 26.58 -5.19
C ILE A 162 6.09 26.64 -4.60
N ALA A 163 5.99 27.06 -3.35
CA ALA A 163 4.74 27.28 -2.64
C ALA A 163 4.46 28.79 -2.55
N PRO A 164 3.18 29.21 -2.47
CA PRO A 164 2.85 30.59 -2.15
C PRO A 164 3.49 30.98 -0.82
N THR A 165 4.03 32.19 -0.73
CA THR A 165 4.68 32.73 0.48
C THR A 165 3.65 32.91 1.59
N SER A 166 3.38 31.85 2.34
CA SER A 166 2.64 31.88 3.59
C SER A 166 3.55 32.42 4.70
N ARG A 167 3.05 33.35 5.53
CA ARG A 167 3.72 33.70 6.78
C ARG A 167 3.43 32.61 7.79
N PHE A 168 4.42 31.75 8.05
CA PHE A 168 4.41 30.84 9.19
C PHE A 168 4.05 31.60 10.48
N THR A 169 2.99 31.17 11.16
CA THR A 169 2.56 31.74 12.44
C THR A 169 2.36 30.63 13.48
N PRO A 170 3.33 30.41 14.39
CA PRO A 170 3.24 29.40 15.43
C PRO A 170 1.96 29.46 16.26
N SER A 171 1.43 30.66 16.50
CA SER A 171 0.18 30.87 17.23
C SER A 171 -1.02 30.18 16.60
N TYR A 172 -1.11 30.18 15.27
CA TYR A 172 -2.24 29.58 14.57
C TYR A 172 -2.16 28.05 14.52
N LEU A 173 -0.95 27.50 14.32
CA LEU A 173 -0.72 26.06 14.40
C LEU A 173 -1.10 25.56 15.81
N ARG A 174 -0.67 26.27 16.85
CA ARG A 174 -1.04 25.97 18.24
C ARG A 174 -2.55 25.91 18.43
N MET A 175 -3.29 26.93 17.99
CA MET A 175 -4.74 26.97 18.13
C MET A 175 -5.43 25.82 17.40
N THR A 176 -4.98 25.50 16.18
CA THR A 176 -5.54 24.40 15.39
C THR A 176 -5.29 23.04 16.07
N VAL A 177 -4.06 22.79 16.54
CA VAL A 177 -3.71 21.55 17.26
C VAL A 177 -4.49 21.42 18.56
N GLN A 178 -4.61 22.49 19.35
CA GLN A 178 -5.41 22.49 20.59
C GLN A 178 -6.88 22.20 20.32
N HIS A 179 -7.47 22.88 19.33
CA HIS A 179 -8.85 22.63 18.94
C HIS A 179 -9.05 21.17 18.49
N PHE A 180 -8.13 20.65 17.67
CA PHE A 180 -8.16 19.27 17.21
C PHE A 180 -8.16 18.25 18.36
N ILE A 181 -7.20 18.37 19.29
CA ILE A 181 -7.06 17.50 20.47
C ILE A 181 -8.32 17.56 21.36
N LEU A 182 -8.88 18.76 21.55
CA LEU A 182 -10.12 18.94 22.31
C LEU A 182 -11.32 18.25 21.64
N GLN A 183 -11.48 18.39 20.32
CA GLN A 183 -12.64 17.85 19.58
C GLN A 183 -12.64 16.31 19.50
N ILE A 184 -11.48 15.68 19.43
CA ILE A 184 -11.39 14.21 19.54
C ILE A 184 -11.60 13.70 20.98
N SER A 185 -11.76 14.60 21.96
CA SER A 185 -11.86 14.26 23.39
C SER A 185 -10.66 13.44 23.87
N TYR A 186 -9.45 13.87 23.48
CA TYR A 186 -8.21 13.16 23.77
C TYR A 186 -8.06 12.82 25.25
N ARG A 187 -7.68 11.57 25.52
CA ARG A 187 -7.34 11.05 26.84
C ARG A 187 -5.99 10.35 26.74
N PRO A 188 -4.96 10.80 27.47
CA PRO A 188 -3.68 10.11 27.50
C PRO A 188 -3.85 8.64 27.90
N ILE A 189 -3.18 7.75 27.16
CA ILE A 189 -3.06 6.34 27.52
C ILE A 189 -1.93 6.21 28.54
N ASP A 190 -2.15 5.38 29.56
CA ASP A 190 -1.12 5.04 30.53
C ASP A 190 0.01 4.28 29.84
N VAL A 191 1.20 4.87 29.84
CA VAL A 191 2.37 4.28 29.20
C VAL A 191 2.81 3.02 29.94
N ASP A 192 2.81 1.88 29.27
CA ASP A 192 3.44 0.67 29.79
C ASP A 192 4.93 0.66 29.43
N LEU A 193 5.74 1.23 30.34
CA LEU A 193 7.20 1.33 30.16
C LEU A 193 7.86 -0.04 30.05
N PHE A 194 7.40 -1.03 30.81
CA PHE A 194 7.97 -2.38 30.78
C PHE A 194 7.71 -3.03 29.42
N ARG A 195 6.47 -2.92 28.92
CA ARG A 195 6.09 -3.38 27.59
C ARG A 195 6.89 -2.69 26.50
N ARG A 196 7.03 -1.36 26.59
CA ARG A 196 7.79 -0.57 25.61
C ARG A 196 9.26 -0.97 25.59
N GLU A 197 9.89 -1.16 26.74
CA GLU A 197 11.28 -1.63 26.83
C GLU A 197 11.46 -3.02 26.22
N ALA A 198 10.52 -3.94 26.46
CA ALA A 198 10.54 -5.28 25.86
C ALA A 198 10.39 -5.23 24.33
N LEU A 199 9.52 -4.36 23.80
CA LEU A 199 9.37 -4.15 22.36
C LEU A 199 10.65 -3.55 21.73
N VAL A 200 11.28 -2.57 22.39
CA VAL A 200 12.57 -2.02 21.94
C VAL A 200 13.63 -3.12 21.88
N HIS A 201 13.75 -3.93 22.94
CA HIS A 201 14.71 -5.03 22.95
C HIS A 201 14.43 -6.06 21.85
N GLY A 202 13.16 -6.40 21.60
CA GLY A 202 12.77 -7.27 20.49
C GLY A 202 13.18 -6.72 19.12
N LEU A 203 13.01 -5.41 18.91
CA LEU A 203 13.44 -4.72 17.69
C LEU A 203 14.97 -4.65 17.57
N GLU A 204 15.70 -4.37 18.63
CA GLU A 204 17.17 -4.34 18.62
C GLU A 204 17.77 -5.73 18.32
N ASN A 205 17.18 -6.79 18.87
CA ASN A 205 17.56 -8.16 18.54
C ASN A 205 17.31 -8.48 17.07
N PHE A 206 16.15 -8.06 16.54
CA PHE A 206 15.83 -8.20 15.12
C PHE A 206 16.77 -7.40 14.21
N THR A 207 17.02 -6.13 14.49
CA THR A 207 17.92 -5.29 13.67
C THR A 207 19.36 -5.79 13.73
N SER A 208 19.79 -6.34 14.87
CA SER A 208 21.08 -7.02 15.00
C SER A 208 21.16 -8.26 14.11
N SER A 209 20.10 -9.06 14.00
CA SER A 209 20.11 -10.29 13.20
C SER A 209 20.21 -10.03 11.69
N VAL A 210 19.79 -8.84 11.23
CA VAL A 210 19.96 -8.37 9.84
C VAL A 210 21.21 -7.51 9.63
N GLY A 211 22.08 -7.41 10.63
CA GLY A 211 23.39 -6.75 10.51
C GLY A 211 23.39 -5.24 10.78
N LEU A 212 22.37 -4.71 11.47
CA LEU A 212 22.20 -3.27 11.75
C LEU A 212 22.31 -2.90 13.25
N GLY A 213 22.73 -3.85 14.12
CA GLY A 213 22.62 -3.73 15.58
C GLY A 213 23.45 -2.61 16.26
N ASP A 214 24.50 -2.11 15.61
CA ASP A 214 25.39 -1.09 16.20
C ASP A 214 25.03 0.36 15.80
N ASP A 215 24.07 0.56 14.90
CA ASP A 215 23.74 1.88 14.38
C ASP A 215 22.83 2.67 15.35
N ALA A 216 23.28 3.86 15.75
CA ALA A 216 22.56 4.69 16.72
C ALA A 216 21.22 5.22 16.18
N ASN A 217 21.14 5.52 14.89
CA ASN A 217 19.89 5.95 14.26
C ASN A 217 18.92 4.77 14.20
N VAL A 218 19.39 3.57 13.85
CA VAL A 218 18.57 2.34 13.88
C VAL A 218 17.98 2.10 15.27
N LYS A 219 18.78 2.24 16.33
CA LYS A 219 18.29 2.14 17.73
C LYS A 219 17.25 3.20 18.06
N GLN A 220 17.43 4.42 17.55
CA GLN A 220 16.45 5.48 17.76
C GLN A 220 15.12 5.19 17.03
N VAL A 221 15.18 4.67 15.80
CA VAL A 221 14.00 4.21 15.07
C VAL A 221 13.31 3.06 15.82
N CYS A 222 14.06 2.14 16.45
CA CYS A 222 13.47 1.09 17.28
C CYS A 222 12.62 1.66 18.41
N LYS A 223 13.08 2.73 19.08
CA LYS A 223 12.31 3.40 20.13
C LYS A 223 11.03 4.03 19.61
N TYR A 224 11.08 4.70 18.46
CA TYR A 224 9.90 5.30 17.84
C TYR A 224 8.88 4.23 17.45
N SER A 225 9.32 3.16 16.81
CA SER A 225 8.45 2.07 16.38
C SER A 225 7.81 1.32 17.56
N ALA A 226 8.57 1.09 18.63
CA ALA A 226 8.05 0.49 19.85
C ALA A 226 6.99 1.39 20.51
N ALA A 227 7.23 2.70 20.59
CA ALA A 227 6.26 3.65 21.13
C ALA A 227 4.98 3.73 20.29
N MET A 228 5.09 3.70 18.95
CA MET A 228 3.94 3.67 18.05
C MET A 228 3.07 2.43 18.29
N ALA A 229 3.68 1.25 18.39
CA ALA A 229 2.98 0.00 18.63
C ALA A 229 2.33 -0.06 20.03
N GLU A 230 3.08 0.30 21.07
CA GLU A 230 2.59 0.23 22.45
C GLU A 230 1.48 1.25 22.74
N LEU A 231 1.57 2.47 22.21
CA LEU A 231 0.53 3.47 22.43
C LEU A 231 -0.69 3.21 21.54
N SER A 232 -0.50 3.11 20.23
CA SER A 232 -1.63 3.08 19.27
C SER A 232 -2.33 1.73 19.20
N TYR A 233 -1.69 0.67 19.67
CA TYR A 233 -2.25 -0.69 19.69
C TYR A 233 -2.16 -1.27 21.10
N HIS A 234 -2.40 -0.43 22.11
CA HIS A 234 -2.19 -0.74 23.53
C HIS A 234 -2.81 -2.06 23.99
N ASP A 235 -4.01 -2.38 23.50
CA ASP A 235 -4.78 -3.56 23.89
C ASP A 235 -4.35 -4.85 23.16
N HIS A 236 -3.44 -4.77 22.18
CA HIS A 236 -2.97 -5.94 21.43
C HIS A 236 -1.97 -6.77 22.23
N ASP A 237 -1.90 -8.07 21.94
CA ASP A 237 -0.89 -8.95 22.54
C ASP A 237 0.54 -8.59 22.13
N PHE A 238 1.52 -9.16 22.85
CA PHE A 238 2.93 -8.76 22.70
C PHE A 238 3.46 -9.04 21.30
N GLU A 239 3.13 -10.23 20.78
CA GLU A 239 3.63 -10.68 19.49
C GLU A 239 3.04 -9.82 18.35
N CYS A 240 1.77 -9.45 18.46
CA CYS A 240 1.13 -8.56 17.51
C CYS A 240 1.72 -7.14 17.59
N GLN A 241 1.92 -6.60 18.78
CA GLN A 241 2.59 -5.30 18.95
C GLN A 241 4.03 -5.33 18.42
N LEU A 242 4.79 -6.40 18.64
CA LEU A 242 6.14 -6.55 18.11
C LEU A 242 6.12 -6.62 16.58
N GLN A 243 5.13 -7.29 16.00
CA GLN A 243 4.93 -7.32 14.56
C GLN A 243 4.61 -5.93 14.00
N ILE A 244 3.71 -5.18 14.64
CA ILE A 244 3.41 -3.78 14.26
C ILE A 244 4.65 -2.89 14.43
N ALA A 245 5.44 -3.09 15.48
CA ALA A 245 6.64 -2.32 15.72
C ALA A 245 7.70 -2.59 14.62
N LYS A 246 7.87 -3.85 14.19
CA LYS A 246 8.73 -4.20 13.04
C LYS A 246 8.22 -3.53 11.77
N PHE A 247 6.90 -3.56 11.55
CA PHE A 247 6.26 -2.89 10.42
C PHE A 247 6.60 -1.39 10.39
N THR A 248 6.35 -0.68 11.49
CA THR A 248 6.67 0.75 11.62
C THR A 248 8.16 1.02 11.43
N TRP A 249 9.04 0.15 11.94
CA TRP A 249 10.48 0.26 11.74
C TRP A 249 10.84 0.18 10.25
N TYR A 250 10.27 -0.77 9.50
CA TYR A 250 10.48 -0.88 8.06
C TYR A 250 9.99 0.36 7.31
N MET A 251 8.84 0.93 7.70
CA MET A 251 8.30 2.11 7.03
C MET A 251 9.24 3.31 7.18
N ILE A 252 9.75 3.55 8.39
CA ILE A 252 10.73 4.62 8.65
C ILE A 252 12.06 4.32 7.93
N TYR A 253 12.55 3.08 8.00
CA TYR A 253 13.79 2.68 7.33
C TYR A 253 13.73 2.88 5.81
N ILE A 254 12.62 2.51 5.17
CA ILE A 254 12.44 2.67 3.72
C ILE A 254 12.32 4.14 3.35
N ASP A 255 11.56 4.92 4.12
CA ASP A 255 11.37 6.36 3.90
C ASP A 255 12.70 7.13 3.96
N ASP A 256 13.45 6.94 5.05
CA ASP A 256 14.74 7.61 5.29
C ASP A 256 15.78 7.28 4.21
N LEU A 257 15.73 6.06 3.66
CA LEU A 257 16.76 5.58 2.75
C LEU A 257 16.36 5.61 1.28
N ALA A 258 15.11 5.91 0.94
CA ALA A 258 14.58 5.77 -0.42
C ALA A 258 15.48 6.38 -1.51
N SER A 259 16.03 7.57 -1.24
CA SER A 259 16.95 8.27 -2.15
C SER A 259 18.27 7.53 -2.40
N THR A 260 18.76 6.77 -1.42
CA THR A 260 20.04 6.04 -1.49
C THR A 260 19.89 4.60 -2.02
N MET A 261 18.71 4.01 -1.89
CA MET A 261 18.42 2.62 -2.30
C MET A 261 17.38 2.52 -3.42
N LEU A 262 17.24 3.57 -4.22
CA LEU A 262 16.23 3.68 -5.29
C LEU A 262 16.17 2.43 -6.19
N LEU A 263 17.32 1.95 -6.68
CA LEU A 263 17.37 0.78 -7.56
C LEU A 263 16.97 -0.51 -6.84
N ALA A 264 17.31 -0.66 -5.56
CA ALA A 264 16.92 -1.81 -4.77
C ALA A 264 15.39 -1.83 -4.54
N LEU A 265 14.82 -0.69 -4.13
CA LEU A 265 13.39 -0.53 -3.93
C LEU A 265 12.58 -0.73 -5.23
N GLN A 266 13.04 -0.18 -6.36
CA GLN A 266 12.42 -0.40 -7.68
C GLN A 266 12.38 -1.88 -8.08
N ASN A 267 13.40 -2.66 -7.68
CA ASN A 267 13.47 -4.08 -8.01
C ASN A 267 12.77 -4.98 -6.98
N TYR A 268 12.51 -4.51 -5.77
CA TYR A 268 12.00 -5.33 -4.66
C TYR A 268 10.70 -6.05 -5.03
N GLN A 269 9.69 -5.32 -5.53
CA GLN A 269 8.40 -5.89 -5.91
C GLN A 269 8.54 -6.98 -6.98
N ARG A 270 9.35 -6.72 -8.01
CA ARG A 270 9.61 -7.68 -9.09
C ARG A 270 10.26 -8.95 -8.54
N LYS A 271 11.29 -8.82 -7.69
CA LYS A 271 11.98 -9.96 -7.07
C LYS A 271 11.03 -10.77 -6.20
N SER A 272 10.27 -10.10 -5.34
CA SER A 272 9.30 -10.70 -4.43
C SER A 272 8.24 -11.51 -5.20
N LEU A 273 7.62 -10.91 -6.24
CA LEU A 273 6.63 -11.59 -7.08
C LEU A 273 7.21 -12.75 -7.90
N ALA A 274 8.49 -12.67 -8.28
CA ALA A 274 9.17 -13.75 -9.00
C ALA A 274 9.71 -14.86 -8.08
N GLY A 275 9.54 -14.75 -6.75
CA GLY A 275 10.11 -15.68 -5.79
C GLY A 275 11.65 -15.68 -5.78
N ILE A 276 12.27 -14.57 -6.20
CA ILE A 276 13.72 -14.41 -6.22
C ILE A 276 14.14 -13.87 -4.85
N PRO A 277 14.93 -14.62 -4.06
CA PRO A 277 15.42 -14.14 -2.77
C PRO A 277 16.23 -12.86 -2.93
N ASP A 278 16.04 -11.88 -2.04
CA ASP A 278 16.93 -10.73 -1.99
C ASP A 278 18.27 -11.11 -1.36
N GLU A 279 19.36 -10.57 -1.90
CA GLU A 279 20.71 -10.77 -1.38
C GLU A 279 20.91 -9.96 -0.10
N ASP A 280 20.25 -8.80 -0.01
CA ASP A 280 20.25 -7.96 1.18
C ASP A 280 19.44 -8.64 2.31
N PRO A 281 20.05 -8.86 3.49
CA PRO A 281 19.37 -9.51 4.60
C PRO A 281 18.14 -8.74 5.11
N VAL A 282 18.12 -7.41 5.01
CA VAL A 282 17.01 -6.56 5.44
C VAL A 282 15.79 -6.78 4.56
N PHE A 283 15.96 -6.79 3.23
CA PHE A 283 14.86 -7.01 2.28
C PHE A 283 14.38 -8.47 2.28
N ARG A 284 15.27 -9.43 2.55
CA ARG A 284 14.87 -10.83 2.75
C ARG A 284 13.98 -10.97 3.99
N ALA A 285 14.42 -10.44 5.13
CA ALA A 285 13.63 -10.44 6.36
C ALA A 285 12.33 -9.65 6.21
N PHE A 286 12.31 -8.63 5.34
CA PHE A 286 11.10 -7.87 5.05
C PHE A 286 10.04 -8.72 4.33
N SER A 287 10.44 -9.56 3.39
CA SER A 287 9.53 -10.50 2.73
C SER A 287 8.94 -11.53 3.70
N GLU A 288 9.75 -12.00 4.66
CA GLU A 288 9.29 -12.88 5.75
C GLU A 288 8.29 -12.14 6.66
N HIS A 289 8.62 -10.91 7.05
CA HIS A 289 7.74 -10.06 7.86
C HIS A 289 6.36 -9.83 7.21
N LEU A 290 6.30 -9.55 5.90
CA LEU A 290 5.02 -9.43 5.18
C LEU A 290 4.23 -10.74 5.13
N SER A 291 4.93 -11.88 5.10
CA SER A 291 4.31 -13.20 5.17
C SER A 291 3.80 -13.52 6.59
N ASP A 292 4.44 -12.98 7.63
CA ASP A 292 4.01 -13.17 9.01
C ASP A 292 2.74 -12.38 9.37
N MET A 293 2.33 -11.40 8.56
CA MET A 293 1.07 -10.68 8.78
C MET A 293 -0.15 -11.62 8.81
N TYR A 294 -0.14 -12.70 8.04
CA TYR A 294 -1.21 -13.71 8.03
C TYR A 294 -1.32 -14.49 9.35
N GLN A 295 -0.30 -14.41 10.22
CA GLN A 295 -0.36 -15.00 11.56
C GLN A 295 -1.25 -14.21 12.51
N PHE A 296 -1.51 -12.92 12.25
CA PHE A 296 -2.25 -12.02 13.15
C PHE A 296 -3.54 -11.45 12.54
N TRP A 297 -3.63 -11.43 11.22
CA TRP A 297 -4.80 -10.96 10.48
C TRP A 297 -5.30 -12.00 9.49
N ASP A 298 -6.61 -12.01 9.25
CA ASP A 298 -7.20 -12.86 8.21
C ASP A 298 -6.68 -12.47 6.83
N ALA A 299 -6.85 -13.38 5.86
CA ALA A 299 -6.28 -13.23 4.52
C ALA A 299 -6.61 -11.90 3.85
N ILE A 300 -7.84 -11.39 3.99
CA ILE A 300 -8.24 -10.12 3.34
C ILE A 300 -7.56 -8.90 4.00
N PRO A 301 -7.67 -8.66 5.32
CA PRO A 301 -6.89 -7.60 5.97
C PRO A 301 -5.39 -7.72 5.76
N ALA A 302 -4.80 -8.92 5.86
CA ALA A 302 -3.38 -9.14 5.62
C ALA A 302 -2.97 -8.80 4.18
N ASN A 303 -3.78 -9.17 3.17
CA ASN A 303 -3.57 -8.74 1.79
C ASN A 303 -3.61 -7.23 1.66
N CYS A 304 -4.56 -6.55 2.30
CA CYS A 304 -4.68 -5.10 2.25
C CYS A 304 -3.48 -4.40 2.90
N ILE A 305 -3.00 -4.90 4.05
CA ILE A 305 -1.78 -4.43 4.71
C ILE A 305 -0.57 -4.56 3.76
N ASN A 306 -0.39 -5.74 3.18
CA ASN A 306 0.74 -6.00 2.28
C ASN A 306 0.65 -5.15 1.00
N CYS A 307 -0.53 -5.00 0.40
CA CYS A 307 -0.75 -4.12 -0.75
C CYS A 307 -0.42 -2.66 -0.40
N ALA A 308 -0.93 -2.13 0.71
CA ALA A 308 -0.63 -0.77 1.16
C ALA A 308 0.87 -0.54 1.37
N THR A 309 1.59 -1.57 1.82
CA THR A 309 3.04 -1.54 2.00
C THR A 309 3.80 -1.45 0.68
N LEU A 310 3.37 -2.22 -0.32
CA LEU A 310 3.96 -2.16 -1.65
C LEU A 310 3.67 -0.80 -2.32
N GLU A 311 2.46 -0.25 -2.12
CA GLU A 311 2.12 1.10 -2.57
C GLU A 311 2.99 2.16 -1.89
N PHE A 312 3.31 1.99 -0.61
CA PHE A 312 4.21 2.87 0.14
C PHE A 312 5.62 2.89 -0.43
N ILE A 313 6.19 1.72 -0.75
CA ILE A 313 7.50 1.65 -1.42
C ILE A 313 7.49 2.46 -2.72
N ASN A 314 6.42 2.34 -3.51
CA ASN A 314 6.27 3.12 -4.74
C ASN A 314 6.15 4.63 -4.46
N GLY A 315 5.46 5.02 -3.38
CA GLY A 315 5.40 6.41 -2.89
C GLY A 315 6.78 6.97 -2.57
N CYS A 316 7.56 6.27 -1.75
CA CYS A 316 8.92 6.69 -1.38
C CYS A 316 9.85 6.77 -2.61
N ILE A 317 9.72 5.81 -3.54
CA ILE A 317 10.44 5.86 -4.83
C ILE A 317 10.06 7.13 -5.60
N LEU A 318 8.76 7.45 -5.72
CA LEU A 318 8.31 8.65 -6.42
C LEU A 318 8.91 9.91 -5.79
N GLU A 319 8.88 10.05 -4.46
CA GLU A 319 9.44 11.22 -3.77
C GLU A 319 10.96 11.33 -3.88
N ALA A 320 11.65 10.20 -4.06
CA ALA A 320 13.09 10.13 -4.29
C ALA A 320 13.52 10.50 -5.72
N LEU A 321 12.62 10.49 -6.71
CA LEU A 321 12.96 10.83 -8.10
C LEU A 321 13.16 12.35 -8.29
N GLU A 322 14.29 12.73 -8.89
CA GLU A 322 14.62 14.14 -9.17
C GLU A 322 13.53 14.84 -10.01
N GLU A 323 12.99 14.14 -11.02
CA GLU A 323 11.90 14.66 -11.85
C GLU A 323 10.63 14.98 -11.04
N PHE A 324 10.37 14.18 -10.00
CA PHE A 324 9.20 14.33 -9.14
C PHE A 324 9.39 15.42 -8.08
N GLN A 325 10.62 15.59 -7.59
CA GLN A 325 10.98 16.70 -6.70
C GLN A 325 10.80 18.05 -7.42
N ASN A 326 11.13 18.09 -8.71
CA ASN A 326 10.98 19.26 -9.58
C ASN A 326 9.59 19.40 -10.23
N LEU A 327 8.62 18.56 -9.85
CA LEU A 327 7.29 18.56 -10.44
C LEU A 327 6.58 19.91 -10.21
N LYS A 328 6.15 20.54 -11.30
CA LYS A 328 5.34 21.75 -11.25
C LYS A 328 3.87 21.40 -11.01
N LEU A 329 3.32 21.84 -9.89
CA LEU A 329 1.93 21.58 -9.54
C LEU A 329 0.98 22.42 -10.40
N SER A 330 -0.04 21.75 -10.91
CA SER A 330 -1.09 22.37 -11.71
C SER A 330 -2.31 22.68 -10.83
N PRO A 331 -2.86 23.92 -10.86
CA PRO A 331 -4.04 24.28 -10.06
C PRO A 331 -5.30 23.47 -10.37
N VAL A 332 -5.37 22.81 -11.54
CA VAL A 332 -6.51 21.95 -11.90
C VAL A 332 -6.38 20.52 -11.38
N SER A 333 -5.25 20.15 -10.78
CA SER A 333 -4.98 18.79 -10.27
C SER A 333 -5.44 18.60 -8.83
N SER A 334 -6.68 19.00 -8.51
CA SER A 334 -7.21 19.07 -7.13
C SER A 334 -7.12 17.77 -6.33
N SER A 335 -7.28 16.61 -6.98
CA SER A 335 -7.21 15.29 -6.32
C SER A 335 -5.77 14.78 -6.11
N TRP A 336 -4.79 15.37 -6.79
CA TRP A 336 -3.43 14.84 -6.81
C TRP A 336 -2.72 14.86 -5.45
N PRO A 337 -2.82 15.93 -4.62
CA PRO A 337 -2.20 15.93 -3.31
C PRO A 337 -2.64 14.76 -2.44
N TYR A 338 -3.95 14.45 -2.44
CA TYR A 338 -4.46 13.34 -1.64
C TYR A 338 -4.12 11.98 -2.27
N PHE A 339 -4.13 11.86 -3.60
CA PHE A 339 -3.62 10.67 -4.27
C PHE A 339 -2.18 10.35 -3.86
N LEU A 340 -1.27 11.34 -3.90
CA LEU A 340 0.11 11.15 -3.44
C LEU A 340 0.15 10.71 -1.97
N ARG A 341 -0.61 11.41 -1.11
CA ARG A 341 -0.68 11.12 0.33
C ARG A 341 -1.09 9.67 0.62
N THR A 342 -2.08 9.14 -0.10
CA THR A 342 -2.51 7.74 0.07
C THR A 342 -1.42 6.72 -0.29
N LYS A 343 -0.41 7.11 -1.07
CA LYS A 343 0.76 6.26 -1.36
C LYS A 343 1.83 6.43 -0.30
N THR A 344 2.18 7.65 0.07
CA THR A 344 3.31 7.93 0.98
C THR A 344 2.96 7.83 2.47
N GLY A 345 1.69 7.63 2.83
CA GLY A 345 1.26 7.55 4.22
C GLY A 345 1.10 6.18 4.84
N VAL A 346 0.97 5.11 4.03
CA VAL A 346 0.71 3.73 4.46
C VAL A 346 -0.46 3.55 5.46
N ALA A 347 -1.32 4.57 5.59
CA ALA A 347 -2.38 4.61 6.61
C ALA A 347 -3.39 3.48 6.52
N SER A 348 -3.65 2.97 5.31
CA SER A 348 -4.50 1.80 5.09
C SER A 348 -3.99 0.57 5.86
N ALA A 349 -2.67 0.34 5.92
CA ALA A 349 -2.11 -0.76 6.68
C ALA A 349 -2.39 -0.60 8.18
N TYR A 350 -2.08 0.58 8.73
CA TYR A 350 -2.36 0.88 10.14
C TYR A 350 -3.85 0.77 10.48
N ALA A 351 -4.74 1.18 9.56
CA ALA A 351 -6.18 1.06 9.73
C ALA A 351 -6.63 -0.40 9.89
N PHE A 352 -6.12 -1.32 9.05
CA PHE A 352 -6.41 -2.74 9.17
C PHE A 352 -5.77 -3.36 10.42
N MET A 353 -4.60 -2.89 10.84
CA MET A 353 -3.92 -3.38 12.05
C MET A 353 -4.69 -3.12 13.35
N ILE A 354 -5.65 -2.18 13.36
CA ILE A 354 -6.53 -1.94 14.52
C ILE A 354 -7.37 -3.18 14.82
N PHE A 355 -7.82 -3.90 13.79
CA PHE A 355 -8.77 -4.99 13.92
C PHE A 355 -8.08 -6.35 13.77
N VAL A 356 -7.45 -6.83 14.85
CA VAL A 356 -6.78 -8.15 14.89
C VAL A 356 -7.76 -9.31 14.88
N LYS A 357 -7.35 -10.44 14.26
CA LYS A 357 -8.22 -11.62 14.10
C LYS A 357 -8.65 -12.25 15.45
N SER A 358 -7.84 -12.06 16.50
CA SER A 358 -8.12 -12.59 17.84
C SER A 358 -9.27 -11.85 18.54
N ALA A 359 -9.49 -10.58 18.19
CA ALA A 359 -10.50 -9.72 18.80
C ALA A 359 -11.73 -9.51 17.92
N HIS A 360 -11.57 -9.58 16.59
CA HIS A 360 -12.61 -9.31 15.61
C HIS A 360 -12.75 -10.47 14.63
N THR A 361 -13.96 -11.01 14.52
CA THR A 361 -14.21 -12.24 13.74
C THR A 361 -14.80 -12.00 12.36
N ASN A 362 -15.48 -10.88 12.12
CA ASN A 362 -16.09 -10.59 10.81
C ASN A 362 -15.54 -9.31 10.20
N LEU A 363 -15.08 -9.43 8.96
CA LEU A 363 -14.59 -8.31 8.14
C LEU A 363 -15.64 -7.19 7.99
N THR A 364 -16.92 -7.55 7.92
CA THR A 364 -18.03 -6.59 7.74
C THR A 364 -18.20 -5.62 8.90
N ASP A 365 -17.71 -5.96 10.09
CA ASP A 365 -17.95 -5.20 11.32
C ASP A 365 -17.16 -3.88 11.36
N PHE A 366 -16.12 -3.75 10.51
CA PHE A 366 -15.24 -2.59 10.49
C PHE A 366 -14.86 -2.10 9.08
N THR A 367 -15.04 -2.91 8.02
CA THR A 367 -14.51 -2.57 6.68
C THR A 367 -15.03 -1.24 6.13
N GLN A 368 -16.28 -0.85 6.41
CA GLN A 368 -16.80 0.45 5.95
C GLN A 368 -16.13 1.63 6.65
N ALA A 369 -15.56 1.43 7.85
CA ALA A 369 -14.83 2.47 8.57
C ALA A 369 -13.39 2.63 8.06
N ILE A 370 -12.79 1.60 7.44
CA ILE A 370 -11.37 1.59 7.03
C ILE A 370 -10.97 2.82 6.19
N PRO A 371 -11.74 3.26 5.17
CA PRO A 371 -11.35 4.45 4.40
C PRO A 371 -11.27 5.73 5.24
N ASP A 372 -12.22 5.92 6.17
CA ASP A 372 -12.22 7.09 7.07
C ASP A 372 -11.14 6.97 8.15
N ILE A 373 -10.84 5.76 8.64
CA ILE A 373 -9.72 5.52 9.55
C ILE A 373 -8.39 5.87 8.86
N ALA A 374 -8.17 5.37 7.64
CA ALA A 374 -6.95 5.66 6.88
C ALA A 374 -6.80 7.16 6.60
N ARG A 375 -7.89 7.81 6.19
CA ARG A 375 -7.91 9.27 5.98
C ARG A 375 -7.64 10.03 7.27
N PHE A 376 -8.21 9.61 8.40
CA PHE A 376 -7.91 10.19 9.70
C PHE A 376 -6.42 10.09 10.04
N ILE A 377 -5.81 8.92 9.86
CA ILE A 377 -4.39 8.67 10.16
C ILE A 377 -3.48 9.61 9.36
N ASP A 378 -3.71 9.69 8.04
CA ASP A 378 -2.93 10.53 7.14
C ASP A 378 -3.03 12.02 7.54
N LEU A 379 -4.26 12.52 7.64
CA LEU A 379 -4.52 13.94 7.89
C LEU A 379 -4.13 14.36 9.32
N THR A 380 -4.31 13.48 10.31
CA THR A 380 -3.86 13.75 11.69
C THR A 380 -2.36 13.87 11.75
N ASN A 381 -1.61 13.02 11.04
CA ASN A 381 -0.18 13.16 10.93
C ASN A 381 0.19 14.50 10.29
N ASP A 382 -0.45 14.90 9.19
CA ASP A 382 -0.17 16.19 8.52
C ASP A 382 -0.46 17.40 9.44
N VAL A 383 -1.52 17.34 10.26
CA VAL A 383 -1.83 18.40 11.25
C VAL A 383 -0.77 18.47 12.35
N LEU A 384 -0.34 17.31 12.87
CA LEU A 384 0.57 17.22 14.01
C LEU A 384 2.05 17.34 13.60
N SER A 385 2.38 17.11 12.33
CA SER A 385 3.75 17.19 11.80
C SER A 385 4.10 18.55 11.21
N LEU A 386 3.12 19.37 10.79
CA LEU A 386 3.40 20.62 10.09
C LEU A 386 4.36 21.54 10.86
N TYR A 387 4.30 21.57 12.20
CA TYR A 387 5.20 22.40 12.99
C TYR A 387 6.68 22.04 12.80
N LYS A 388 7.04 20.74 12.83
CA LYS A 388 8.42 20.32 12.57
C LYS A 388 8.84 20.61 11.11
N GLU A 389 7.91 20.49 10.17
CA GLU A 389 8.17 20.66 8.73
C GLU A 389 8.42 22.13 8.38
N GLU A 390 7.63 23.04 8.94
CA GLU A 390 7.82 24.49 8.79
C GLU A 390 9.17 24.94 9.38
N LEU A 391 9.56 24.40 10.55
CA LEU A 391 10.87 24.69 11.15
C LEU A 391 12.03 24.14 10.32
N ALA A 392 11.83 23.04 9.59
CA ALA A 392 12.79 22.50 8.64
C ALA A 392 12.77 23.24 7.28
N GLY A 393 11.75 24.06 7.01
CA GLY A 393 11.54 24.72 5.72
C GLY A 393 11.11 23.75 4.61
N GLU A 394 10.45 22.64 4.98
CA GLU A 394 9.90 21.64 4.07
C GLU A 394 8.58 22.14 3.47
N THR A 395 8.50 22.18 2.13
CA THR A 395 7.30 22.62 1.40
C THR A 395 6.76 21.56 0.43
N ALA A 396 7.39 20.39 0.37
CA ALA A 396 6.90 19.24 -0.39
C ALA A 396 6.01 18.30 0.45
N ASN A 397 5.25 18.84 1.40
CA ASN A 397 4.29 18.08 2.21
C ASN A 397 2.83 18.25 1.71
N TYR A 398 1.92 17.48 2.29
CA TYR A 398 0.51 17.46 1.88
C TYR A 398 -0.15 18.84 1.99
N ILE A 399 0.04 19.55 3.10
CA ILE A 399 -0.57 20.86 3.35
C ILE A 399 -0.12 21.88 2.28
N HIS A 400 1.18 21.96 2.00
CA HIS A 400 1.71 22.87 0.99
C HIS A 400 1.31 22.48 -0.43
N ASN A 401 1.29 21.17 -0.75
CA ASN A 401 0.80 20.69 -2.04
C ASN A 401 -0.68 21.07 -2.24
N CYS A 402 -1.51 20.93 -1.20
CA CYS A 402 -2.90 21.38 -1.20
C CYS A 402 -3.02 22.90 -1.36
N ALA A 403 -2.23 23.69 -0.63
CA ALA A 403 -2.22 25.15 -0.74
C ALA A 403 -1.87 25.61 -2.16
N ALA A 404 -0.84 25.01 -2.77
CA ALA A 404 -0.42 25.30 -4.13
C ALA A 404 -1.49 24.94 -5.17
N VAL A 405 -2.11 23.76 -5.06
CA VAL A 405 -3.13 23.31 -6.04
C VAL A 405 -4.45 24.08 -5.86
N GLN A 406 -4.90 24.25 -4.62
CA GLN A 406 -6.18 24.91 -4.32
C GLN A 406 -6.10 26.45 -4.37
N GLN A 407 -4.89 27.02 -4.51
CA GLN A 407 -4.65 28.47 -4.47
C GLN A 407 -5.17 29.10 -3.17
N LYS A 408 -4.90 28.42 -2.04
CA LYS A 408 -5.28 28.84 -0.69
C LYS A 408 -4.03 29.10 0.15
N ASP A 409 -4.19 29.89 1.21
CA ASP A 409 -3.17 30.02 2.24
C ASP A 409 -2.96 28.70 3.00
N VAL A 410 -1.71 28.38 3.34
CA VAL A 410 -1.31 27.18 4.12
C VAL A 410 -2.12 27.08 5.42
N VAL A 411 -2.33 28.22 6.07
CA VAL A 411 -3.12 28.40 7.30
C VAL A 411 -4.59 27.98 7.11
N GLN A 412 -5.19 28.31 5.98
CA GLN A 412 -6.57 27.90 5.66
C GLN A 412 -6.63 26.40 5.34
N VAL A 413 -5.67 25.89 4.57
CA VAL A 413 -5.59 24.46 4.26
C VAL A 413 -5.40 23.61 5.51
N LEU A 414 -4.57 24.05 6.45
CA LEU A 414 -4.39 23.38 7.75
C LEU A 414 -5.71 23.25 8.51
N GLN A 415 -6.54 24.30 8.52
CA GLN A 415 -7.87 24.25 9.10
C GLN A 415 -8.79 23.26 8.38
N ASP A 416 -8.85 23.35 7.04
CA ASP A 416 -9.68 22.45 6.22
C ASP A 416 -9.29 20.97 6.48
N VAL A 417 -7.99 20.69 6.56
CA VAL A 417 -7.46 19.35 6.82
C VAL A 417 -7.75 18.88 8.24
N SER A 418 -7.62 19.76 9.24
CA SER A 418 -7.99 19.45 10.62
C SER A 418 -9.47 19.13 10.77
N LEU A 419 -10.34 19.92 10.14
CA LEU A 419 -11.80 19.70 10.14
C LEU A 419 -12.18 18.41 9.42
N GLU A 420 -11.50 18.07 8.33
CA GLU A 420 -11.73 16.81 7.61
C GLU A 420 -11.29 15.59 8.45
N ALA A 421 -10.15 15.68 9.14
CA ALA A 421 -9.72 14.64 10.07
C ALA A 421 -10.75 14.44 11.20
N LEU A 422 -11.26 15.52 11.81
CA LEU A 422 -12.34 15.43 12.80
C LEU A 422 -13.62 14.81 12.23
N SER A 423 -13.98 15.15 10.99
CA SER A 423 -15.13 14.58 10.31
C SER A 423 -14.97 13.06 10.11
N CYS A 424 -13.78 12.60 9.73
CA CYS A 424 -13.45 11.17 9.65
C CYS A 424 -13.62 10.50 11.02
N TYR A 425 -13.06 11.09 12.08
CA TYR A 425 -13.19 10.57 13.44
C TYR A 425 -14.65 10.39 13.88
N HIS A 426 -15.49 11.38 13.63
CA HIS A 426 -16.91 11.30 13.98
C HIS A 426 -17.68 10.27 13.13
N ARG A 427 -17.37 10.13 11.84
CA ARG A 427 -17.99 9.11 10.97
C ARG A 427 -17.64 7.71 11.43
N VAL A 428 -16.37 7.42 11.72
CA VAL A 428 -15.91 6.11 12.23
C VAL A 428 -16.59 5.78 13.56
N SER A 429 -16.56 6.72 14.51
CA SER A 429 -17.16 6.52 15.83
C SER A 429 -18.67 6.30 15.74
N SER A 430 -19.36 7.01 14.84
CA SER A 430 -20.80 6.85 14.62
C SER A 430 -21.12 5.51 13.96
N PHE A 431 -20.35 5.10 12.96
CA PHE A 431 -20.50 3.82 12.28
C PHE A 431 -20.37 2.66 13.28
N LEU A 432 -19.30 2.63 14.07
CA LEU A 432 -19.05 1.54 15.02
C LEU A 432 -20.13 1.45 16.11
N LYS A 433 -20.65 2.61 16.57
CA LYS A 433 -21.81 2.68 17.49
C LYS A 433 -23.08 2.13 16.86
N LEU A 434 -23.37 2.48 15.60
CA LEU A 434 -24.56 2.01 14.88
C LEU A 434 -24.53 0.51 14.58
N GLN A 435 -23.34 -0.08 14.47
CA GLN A 435 -23.16 -1.53 14.32
C GLN A 435 -23.19 -2.28 15.67
N GLU A 436 -23.39 -1.59 16.79
CA GLU A 436 -23.28 -2.17 18.14
C GLU A 436 -21.92 -2.87 18.37
N ASN A 437 -20.87 -2.40 17.69
CA ASN A 437 -19.54 -2.99 17.73
C ASN A 437 -18.70 -2.34 18.84
N GLU A 438 -19.00 -2.66 20.10
CA GLU A 438 -18.33 -2.08 21.27
C GLU A 438 -16.81 -2.32 21.26
N LYS A 439 -16.38 -3.54 20.89
CA LYS A 439 -14.95 -3.87 20.78
C LYS A 439 -14.25 -3.05 19.71
N GLY A 440 -14.88 -2.88 18.55
CA GLY A 440 -14.33 -2.09 17.45
C GLY A 440 -14.25 -0.61 17.81
N LEU A 441 -15.26 -0.08 18.50
CA LEU A 441 -15.25 1.28 19.02
C LEU A 441 -14.12 1.49 20.04
N GLN A 442 -13.95 0.56 20.98
CA GLN A 442 -12.86 0.60 21.95
C GLN A 442 -11.50 0.58 21.25
N ALA A 443 -11.27 -0.36 20.33
CA ALA A 443 -10.03 -0.44 19.57
C ALA A 443 -9.74 0.84 18.77
N TRP A 444 -10.78 1.45 18.20
CA TRP A 444 -10.68 2.74 17.52
C TRP A 444 -10.30 3.88 18.48
N GLU A 445 -10.96 3.99 19.62
CA GLU A 445 -10.68 5.03 20.63
C GLU A 445 -9.28 4.86 21.24
N THR A 446 -8.86 3.62 21.52
CA THR A 446 -7.48 3.29 21.93
C THR A 446 -6.50 3.74 20.85
N PHE A 447 -6.75 3.41 19.58
CA PHE A 447 -5.86 3.81 18.50
C PHE A 447 -5.75 5.33 18.35
N VAL A 448 -6.86 6.07 18.37
CA VAL A 448 -6.88 7.54 18.26
C VAL A 448 -6.05 8.18 19.37
N ASN A 449 -6.28 7.77 20.62
CA ASN A 449 -5.57 8.31 21.77
C ASN A 449 -4.09 7.92 21.75
N GLY A 450 -3.77 6.68 21.40
CA GLY A 450 -2.39 6.23 21.29
C GLY A 450 -1.63 6.93 20.17
N TYR A 451 -2.25 7.13 19.02
CA TYR A 451 -1.64 7.78 17.87
C TYR A 451 -1.34 9.26 18.13
N VAL A 452 -2.28 9.98 18.75
CA VAL A 452 -2.05 11.37 19.18
C VAL A 452 -1.02 11.42 20.31
N GLY A 453 -1.10 10.51 21.29
CA GLY A 453 -0.12 10.39 22.37
C GLY A 453 1.30 10.12 21.86
N PHE A 454 1.45 9.32 20.81
CA PHE A 454 2.71 9.10 20.12
C PHE A 454 3.26 10.43 19.58
N HIS A 455 2.48 11.18 18.81
CA HIS A 455 2.92 12.48 18.25
C HIS A 455 3.29 13.49 19.34
N LEU A 456 2.49 13.59 20.41
CA LEU A 456 2.74 14.51 21.52
C LEU A 456 3.98 14.14 22.36
N SER A 457 4.33 12.86 22.40
CA SER A 457 5.44 12.35 23.23
C SER A 457 6.78 12.31 22.51
N GLN A 458 6.81 12.12 21.18
CA GLN A 458 8.06 12.02 20.45
C GLN A 458 8.71 13.39 20.19
N GLU A 459 9.99 13.51 20.54
CA GLU A 459 10.78 14.74 20.37
C GLU A 459 10.83 15.20 18.90
N ARG A 460 10.79 14.27 17.94
CA ARG A 460 10.86 14.57 16.50
C ARG A 460 9.77 15.52 16.00
N TYR A 461 8.59 15.57 16.65
CA TYR A 461 7.48 16.45 16.24
C TYR A 461 7.54 17.84 16.86
N ARG A 462 8.36 18.03 17.91
CA ARG A 462 8.54 19.32 18.60
C ARG A 462 7.25 19.96 19.10
N LEU A 463 6.19 19.17 19.30
CA LEU A 463 4.88 19.67 19.73
C LEU A 463 4.89 20.20 21.17
N ARG A 464 5.84 19.74 22.01
CA ARG A 464 6.04 20.32 23.35
C ARG A 464 6.37 21.80 23.27
N GLU A 465 7.29 22.20 22.38
CA GLU A 465 7.67 23.60 22.16
C GLU A 465 6.47 24.44 21.67
N LEU A 466 5.64 23.85 20.79
CA LEU A 466 4.44 24.50 20.28
C LEU A 466 3.39 24.72 21.38
N LEU A 467 3.22 23.76 22.28
CA LEU A 467 2.16 23.71 23.30
C LEU A 467 2.60 24.17 24.70
N GLU A 468 3.87 24.52 24.87
CA GLU A 468 4.43 25.03 26.13
C GLU A 468 3.60 26.19 26.70
N GLY A 469 3.29 26.11 28.00
CA GLY A 469 2.50 27.10 28.74
C GLY A 469 0.98 26.89 28.71
N THR A 470 0.49 25.77 28.17
CA THR A 470 -0.93 25.41 28.25
C THR A 470 -1.17 24.16 29.10
N GLN A 471 -2.17 24.20 29.99
CA GLN A 471 -2.70 23.00 30.63
C GLN A 471 -3.45 22.21 29.56
N MET A 472 -2.91 21.03 29.19
CA MET A 472 -3.58 20.03 28.36
C MET A 472 -4.51 19.17 29.21
#